data_AF-A0A376TEN2-F1
#
_entry.id   AF-A0A376TEN2-F1
#
_cell.length_a   1.000
_cell.length_b   1.000
_cell.length_c   1.000
_cell.angle_alpha   90.00
_cell.angle_beta   90.00
_cell.angle_gamma   90.00
#
_symmetry.space_group_name_H-M   'P 1'
#
loop_
_entity.id
_entity.type
_entity.pdbx_description
1 polymer ?
#
loop_
_entity_poly.entity_id
_entity_poly.type
_entity_poly.pdbx_seq_one_letter_code
_entity_poly.pdbx_strand_id
1 'polypeptide(L)'
;MIASPVERLTRNTDINFDKQQRQTSWLIVALATLLAALATFLLARGLLAPVKRLVDGTHKLAAGDFTTRVTPTSEDELGKLAQDFNQLASTLEKNQQMRRDFMADISHELRTPLAVLRGELEAIQDGVRKFTPETVASLQAEVGTLTNWLTISISCRCLMKALSPIKKHR
;
A
#
# COMPACT_ATOMS: atom_id res chain seq x y z
N MET A 1 81.04 -28.19 24.63
CA MET A 1 79.57 -28.22 24.77
C MET A 1 79.00 -28.44 23.36
N ILE A 2 78.93 -29.71 22.95
CA ILE A 2 78.62 -30.13 21.58
C ILE A 2 77.12 -30.37 21.56
N ALA A 3 76.36 -29.51 20.88
CA ALA A 3 74.94 -29.77 20.64
C ALA A 3 74.83 -31.13 19.94
N SER A 4 74.07 -32.05 20.55
CA SER A 4 73.91 -33.39 20.00
C SER A 4 73.24 -33.30 18.62
N PRO A 5 73.56 -34.18 17.66
CA PRO A 5 72.96 -34.16 16.32
C PRO A 5 71.42 -34.17 16.32
N VAL A 6 70.81 -34.69 17.38
CA VAL A 6 69.37 -34.83 17.58
C VAL A 6 68.69 -33.47 17.81
N GLU A 7 69.35 -32.53 18.48
CA GLU A 7 68.79 -31.21 18.84
C GLU A 7 68.66 -30.25 17.64
N ARG A 8 69.49 -30.45 16.60
CA ARG A 8 69.38 -29.68 15.33
C ARG A 8 68.28 -30.19 14.42
N LEU A 9 67.93 -31.48 14.50
CA LEU A 9 66.87 -32.07 13.69
C LEU A 9 65.49 -31.61 14.19
N THR A 10 65.26 -31.62 15.51
CA THR A 10 64.01 -31.15 16.13
C THR A 10 63.76 -29.66 15.87
N ARG A 11 64.77 -28.81 16.09
CA ARG A 11 64.66 -27.36 15.83
C ARG A 11 64.31 -27.04 14.38
N ASN A 12 64.82 -27.79 13.40
CA ASN A 12 64.55 -27.54 11.97
C ASN A 12 63.18 -28.05 11.52
N THR A 13 62.67 -29.13 12.14
CA THR A 13 61.30 -29.61 11.89
C THR A 13 60.24 -28.66 12.45
N ASP A 14 60.45 -28.10 13.65
CA ASP A 14 59.47 -27.21 14.30
C ASP A 14 59.18 -25.93 13.48
N ILE A 15 60.19 -25.33 12.85
CA ILE A 15 60.03 -24.10 12.04
C ILE A 15 59.24 -24.33 10.75
N ASN A 16 59.30 -25.55 10.20
CA ASN A 16 58.58 -25.91 8.99
C ASN A 16 57.11 -26.24 9.30
N PHE A 17 56.83 -26.86 10.46
CA PHE A 17 55.46 -27.07 10.92
C PHE A 17 54.71 -25.76 11.18
N ASP A 18 55.35 -24.78 11.83
CA ASP A 18 54.74 -23.46 12.08
C ASP A 18 54.41 -22.69 10.79
N LYS A 19 55.29 -22.76 9.79
CA LYS A 19 55.07 -22.11 8.49
C LYS A 19 53.95 -22.78 7.70
N GLN A 20 53.90 -24.11 7.69
CA GLN A 20 52.89 -24.87 6.97
C GLN A 20 51.50 -24.73 7.62
N GLN A 21 51.45 -24.69 8.95
CA GLN A 21 50.22 -24.45 9.72
C GLN A 21 49.68 -23.02 9.56
N ARG A 22 50.56 -22.00 9.46
CA ARG A 22 50.13 -20.63 9.14
C ARG A 22 49.57 -20.54 7.72
N GLN A 23 50.20 -21.15 6.72
CA GLN A 23 49.72 -21.07 5.34
C GLN A 23 48.33 -21.70 5.17
N THR A 24 48.08 -22.88 5.75
CA THR A 24 46.75 -23.50 5.72
C THR A 24 45.71 -22.71 6.50
N SER A 25 46.08 -22.13 7.65
CA SER A 25 45.17 -21.25 8.42
C SER A 25 44.73 -20.03 7.61
N TRP A 26 45.64 -19.38 6.88
CA TRP A 26 45.31 -18.24 6.02
C TRP A 26 44.40 -18.60 4.86
N LEU A 27 44.57 -19.79 4.27
CA LEU A 27 43.67 -20.30 3.23
C LEU A 27 42.25 -20.54 3.77
N ILE A 28 42.12 -21.11 4.98
CA ILE A 28 40.83 -21.32 5.62
C ILE A 28 40.13 -19.99 5.91
N VAL A 29 40.86 -19.00 6.46
CA VAL A 29 40.31 -17.67 6.74
C VAL A 29 39.87 -16.97 5.46
N ALA A 30 40.70 -17.01 4.41
CA ALA A 30 40.37 -16.43 3.11
C ALA A 30 39.13 -17.08 2.51
N LEU A 31 39.05 -18.42 2.52
CA LEU A 31 37.90 -19.16 2.00
C LEU A 31 36.62 -18.88 2.82
N ALA A 32 36.71 -18.87 4.16
CA ALA A 32 35.58 -18.57 5.03
C ALA A 32 35.05 -17.15 4.81
N THR A 33 35.96 -16.18 4.65
CA THR A 33 35.61 -14.78 4.38
C THR A 33 34.96 -14.64 3.00
N LEU A 34 35.49 -15.34 2.00
CA LEU A 34 34.91 -15.36 0.65
C LEU A 34 33.48 -15.95 0.66
N LEU A 35 33.28 -17.08 1.35
CA LEU A 35 31.96 -17.72 1.47
C LEU A 35 30.98 -16.84 2.25
N ALA A 36 31.42 -16.19 3.33
CA ALA A 36 30.59 -15.26 4.09
C ALA A 36 30.17 -14.06 3.23
N ALA A 37 31.11 -13.44 2.51
CA ALA A 37 30.83 -12.33 1.61
C ALA A 37 29.84 -12.73 0.50
N LEU A 38 30.01 -13.93 -0.08
CA LEU A 38 29.10 -14.47 -1.08
C LEU A 38 27.69 -14.70 -0.51
N ALA A 39 27.58 -15.31 0.67
CA ALA A 39 26.31 -15.54 1.34
C ALA A 39 25.60 -14.22 1.68
N THR A 40 26.33 -13.23 2.22
CA THR A 40 25.79 -11.88 2.48
C THR A 40 25.27 -11.23 1.20
N PHE A 41 26.02 -11.34 0.10
CA PHE A 41 25.61 -10.76 -1.17
C PHE A 41 24.34 -11.42 -1.73
N LEU A 42 24.24 -12.75 -1.64
CA LEU A 42 23.05 -13.50 -2.06
C LEU A 42 21.82 -13.14 -1.21
N LEU A 43 21.97 -13.07 0.12
CA LEU A 43 20.86 -12.68 1.02
C LEU A 43 20.42 -11.23 0.78
N ALA A 44 21.37 -10.31 0.60
CA ALA A 44 21.06 -8.90 0.32
C ALA A 44 20.25 -8.74 -0.96
N ARG A 45 20.56 -9.52 -2.02
CA ARG A 45 19.82 -9.47 -3.27
C ARG A 45 18.53 -10.29 -3.26
N GLY A 46 18.50 -11.43 -2.55
CA GLY A 46 17.37 -12.34 -2.51
C GLY A 46 16.24 -11.88 -1.58
N LEU A 47 16.56 -11.34 -0.41
CA LEU A 47 15.56 -11.00 0.62
C LEU A 47 15.45 -9.51 0.88
N LEU A 48 16.59 -8.82 1.02
CA LEU A 48 16.60 -7.43 1.45
C LEU A 48 16.06 -6.48 0.36
N ALA A 49 16.34 -6.77 -0.91
CA ALA A 49 15.84 -5.97 -2.03
C ALA A 49 14.31 -6.02 -2.21
N PRO A 50 13.63 -7.19 -2.21
CA PRO A 50 12.17 -7.25 -2.21
C PRO A 50 11.51 -6.55 -1.00
N VAL A 51 12.07 -6.75 0.20
CA VAL A 51 11.55 -6.11 1.42
C VAL A 51 11.64 -4.60 1.33
N LYS A 52 12.76 -4.05 0.86
CA LYS A 52 12.92 -2.60 0.67
C LYS A 52 11.88 -2.04 -0.30
N ARG A 53 11.58 -2.74 -1.41
CA ARG A 53 10.53 -2.32 -2.36
C ARG A 53 9.14 -2.28 -1.72
N LEU A 54 8.82 -3.24 -0.85
CA LEU A 54 7.57 -3.26 -0.10
C LEU A 54 7.48 -2.09 0.89
N VAL A 55 8.57 -1.78 1.60
CA VAL A 55 8.64 -0.63 2.51
C VAL A 55 8.43 0.68 1.74
N ASP A 56 9.16 0.86 0.64
CA ASP A 56 9.02 2.04 -0.22
C ASP A 56 7.60 2.16 -0.79
N GLY A 57 7.02 1.04 -1.22
CA GLY A 57 5.64 0.97 -1.69
C GLY A 57 4.63 1.35 -0.61
N THR A 58 4.85 0.88 0.62
CA THR A 58 4.01 1.21 1.78
C THR A 58 4.07 2.68 2.13
N HIS A 59 5.25 3.31 2.07
CA HIS A 59 5.37 4.76 2.25
C HIS A 59 4.61 5.55 1.19
N LYS A 60 4.68 5.15 -0.08
CA LYS A 60 3.89 5.78 -1.16
C LYS A 60 2.39 5.61 -0.94
N LEU A 61 1.97 4.42 -0.54
CA LEU A 61 0.57 4.13 -0.23
C LEU A 61 0.06 5.00 0.93
N ALA A 62 0.86 5.17 1.98
CA ALA A 62 0.56 6.03 3.12
C ALA A 62 0.53 7.52 2.73
N ALA A 63 1.33 7.94 1.74
CA ALA A 63 1.30 9.28 1.17
C ALA A 63 0.07 9.54 0.24
N GLY A 64 -0.77 8.52 0.02
CA GLY A 64 -2.00 8.63 -0.78
C GLY A 64 -1.83 8.22 -2.25
N ASP A 65 -0.67 7.73 -2.66
CA ASP A 65 -0.49 7.15 -3.99
C ASP A 65 -0.95 5.68 -4.00
N PHE A 66 -2.24 5.49 -4.27
CA PHE A 66 -2.85 4.17 -4.40
C PHE A 66 -2.62 3.49 -5.76
N THR A 67 -1.89 4.13 -6.68
CA THR A 67 -1.55 3.55 -8.00
C THR A 67 -0.25 2.73 -7.96
N THR A 68 0.57 2.93 -6.93
CA THR A 68 1.80 2.19 -6.71
C THR A 68 1.54 0.68 -6.63
N ARG A 69 2.41 -0.11 -7.29
CA ARG A 69 2.39 -1.58 -7.28
C ARG A 69 3.81 -2.11 -7.06
N VAL A 70 3.89 -3.28 -6.43
CA VAL A 70 5.15 -4.01 -6.19
C VAL A 70 5.13 -5.29 -7.02
N THR A 71 6.14 -5.50 -7.86
CA THR A 71 6.27 -6.72 -8.67
C THR A 71 6.66 -7.91 -7.78
N PRO A 72 5.89 -9.00 -7.76
CA PRO A 72 6.30 -10.23 -7.09
C PRO A 72 7.51 -10.82 -7.82
N THR A 73 8.65 -10.96 -7.13
CA THR A 73 9.88 -11.53 -7.69
C THR A 73 10.18 -12.94 -7.21
N SER A 74 9.34 -13.47 -6.32
CA SER A 74 9.46 -14.81 -5.75
C SER A 74 8.07 -15.45 -5.64
N GLU A 75 8.02 -16.77 -5.54
CA GLU A 75 6.79 -17.55 -5.30
C GLU A 75 6.64 -17.94 -3.81
N ASP A 76 7.55 -17.47 -2.96
CA ASP A 76 7.55 -17.66 -1.52
C ASP A 76 6.58 -16.70 -0.79
N GLU A 77 6.69 -16.66 0.53
CA GLU A 77 5.91 -15.78 1.41
C GLU A 77 6.10 -14.28 1.09
N LEU A 78 7.28 -13.87 0.60
CA LEU A 78 7.51 -12.48 0.17
C LEU A 78 6.79 -12.19 -1.15
N GLY A 79 6.76 -13.18 -2.05
CA GLY A 79 5.93 -13.15 -3.25
C GLY A 79 4.46 -12.94 -2.94
N LYS A 80 3.92 -13.75 -2.01
CA LYS A 80 2.53 -13.64 -1.54
C LYS A 80 2.27 -12.28 -0.87
N LEU A 81 3.18 -11.81 -0.03
CA LEU A 81 3.06 -10.49 0.60
C LEU A 81 3.01 -9.35 -0.43
N ALA A 82 3.77 -9.45 -1.53
CA ALA A 82 3.69 -8.49 -2.63
C ALA A 82 2.33 -8.52 -3.34
N GLN A 83 1.72 -9.69 -3.49
CA GLN A 83 0.36 -9.82 -4.03
C GLN A 83 -0.68 -9.20 -3.08
N ASP A 84 -0.60 -9.50 -1.78
CA ASP A 84 -1.49 -8.94 -0.77
C ASP A 84 -1.37 -7.41 -0.69
N PHE A 85 -0.15 -6.87 -0.78
CA PHE A 85 0.09 -5.43 -0.90
C PHE A 85 -0.63 -4.83 -2.12
N ASN A 86 -0.50 -5.45 -3.29
CA ASN A 86 -1.15 -4.96 -4.51
C ASN A 86 -2.68 -5.02 -4.41
N GLN A 87 -3.22 -6.04 -3.76
CA GLN A 87 -4.66 -6.18 -3.52
C GLN A 87 -5.17 -5.09 -2.56
N LEU A 88 -4.42 -4.78 -1.51
CA LEU A 88 -4.70 -3.67 -0.61
C LEU A 88 -4.69 -2.34 -1.37
N ALA A 89 -3.65 -2.09 -2.17
CA ALA A 89 -3.53 -0.87 -2.97
C ALA A 89 -4.72 -0.69 -3.94
N SER A 90 -5.12 -1.76 -4.64
CA SER A 90 -6.30 -1.80 -5.50
C SER A 90 -7.61 -1.51 -4.74
N THR A 91 -7.73 -2.03 -3.52
CA THR A 91 -8.92 -1.81 -2.69
C THR A 91 -9.03 -0.36 -2.21
N LEU A 92 -7.89 0.25 -1.84
CA LEU A 92 -7.82 1.66 -1.45
C LEU A 92 -8.09 2.59 -2.64
N GLU A 93 -7.50 2.30 -3.80
CA GLU A 93 -7.74 3.05 -5.04
C GLU A 93 -9.23 3.07 -5.40
N LYS A 94 -9.88 1.90 -5.35
CA LYS A 94 -11.34 1.81 -5.54
C LYS A 94 -12.10 2.62 -4.50
N ASN A 95 -11.77 2.49 -3.21
CA ASN A 95 -12.43 3.29 -2.17
C ASN A 95 -12.31 4.79 -2.41
N GLN A 96 -11.14 5.25 -2.83
CA GLN A 96 -10.90 6.65 -3.14
C GLN A 96 -11.75 7.10 -4.35
N GLN A 97 -11.79 6.31 -5.43
CA GLN A 97 -12.62 6.61 -6.60
C GLN A 97 -14.09 6.69 -6.21
N MET A 98 -14.55 5.70 -5.45
CA MET A 98 -15.92 5.59 -4.98
C MET A 98 -16.34 6.77 -4.11
N ARG A 99 -15.43 7.28 -3.27
CA ARG A 99 -15.67 8.50 -2.48
C ARG A 99 -15.77 9.74 -3.35
N ARG A 100 -14.92 9.87 -4.38
CA ARG A 100 -14.96 11.00 -5.32
C ARG A 100 -16.26 11.01 -6.14
N ASP A 101 -16.62 9.87 -6.71
CA ASP A 101 -17.84 9.74 -7.52
C ASP A 101 -19.08 10.06 -6.69
N PHE A 102 -19.12 9.58 -5.44
CA PHE A 102 -20.21 9.89 -4.53
C PHE A 102 -20.34 11.40 -4.24
N MET A 103 -19.23 12.09 -4.01
CA MET A 103 -19.24 13.54 -3.78
C MET A 103 -19.68 14.32 -5.02
N ALA A 104 -19.25 13.90 -6.21
CA ALA A 104 -19.69 14.48 -7.47
C ALA A 104 -21.19 14.29 -7.68
N ASP A 105 -21.69 13.06 -7.47
CA ASP A 105 -23.10 12.72 -7.65
C ASP A 105 -23.98 13.50 -6.68
N ILE A 106 -23.63 13.58 -5.38
CA ILE A 106 -24.38 14.41 -4.41
C ILE A 106 -24.44 15.86 -4.88
N SER A 107 -23.32 16.41 -5.34
CA SER A 107 -23.27 17.81 -5.77
C SER A 107 -24.20 18.09 -6.95
N HIS A 108 -24.30 17.15 -7.89
CA HIS A 108 -25.21 17.26 -9.03
C HIS A 108 -26.68 17.18 -8.60
N GLU A 109 -27.01 16.22 -7.74
CA GLU A 109 -28.38 15.93 -7.34
C GLU A 109 -28.95 17.00 -6.38
N LEU A 110 -28.08 17.67 -5.59
CA LEU A 110 -28.47 18.78 -4.75
C LEU A 110 -28.69 20.09 -5.52
N ARG A 111 -28.02 20.28 -6.67
CA ARG A 111 -28.09 21.54 -7.42
C ARG A 111 -29.51 21.85 -7.90
N THR A 112 -30.19 20.86 -8.45
CA THR A 112 -31.54 21.01 -9.02
C THR A 112 -32.58 21.44 -7.98
N PRO A 113 -32.77 20.74 -6.86
CA PRO A 113 -33.79 21.12 -5.90
C PRO A 113 -33.43 22.41 -5.13
N LEU A 114 -32.13 22.70 -4.91
CA LEU A 114 -31.73 23.99 -4.36
C LEU A 114 -32.05 25.15 -5.32
N ALA A 115 -31.92 24.94 -6.64
CA ALA A 115 -32.32 25.94 -7.62
C ALA A 115 -33.84 26.18 -7.61
N VAL A 116 -34.65 25.13 -7.42
CA VAL A 116 -36.11 25.26 -7.28
C VAL A 116 -36.46 26.03 -6.00
N LEU A 117 -35.89 25.64 -4.86
CA LEU A 117 -36.13 26.32 -3.58
C LEU A 117 -35.73 27.81 -3.66
N ARG A 118 -34.62 28.12 -4.34
CA ARG A 118 -34.21 29.50 -4.58
C ARG A 118 -35.21 30.25 -5.46
N GLY A 119 -35.69 29.66 -6.55
CA GLY A 119 -36.68 30.27 -7.42
C GLY A 119 -38.02 30.53 -6.71
N GLU A 120 -38.43 29.63 -5.82
CA GLU A 120 -39.60 29.82 -4.96
C GLU A 120 -39.43 31.02 -4.01
N LEU A 121 -38.26 31.16 -3.40
CA LEU A 121 -37.93 32.30 -2.53
C LEU A 121 -37.85 33.63 -3.29
N GLU A 122 -37.24 33.62 -4.49
CA GLU A 122 -37.18 34.80 -5.38
C GLU A 122 -38.59 35.25 -5.79
N ALA A 123 -39.48 34.32 -6.15
CA ALA A 123 -40.87 34.62 -6.51
C ALA A 123 -41.68 35.22 -5.35
N ILE A 124 -41.40 34.80 -4.12
CA ILE A 124 -41.98 35.40 -2.90
C ILE A 124 -41.42 36.81 -2.68
N GLN A 125 -40.10 36.97 -2.84
CA GLN A 125 -39.42 38.25 -2.62
C GLN A 125 -39.84 39.34 -3.62
N ASP A 126 -40.05 38.96 -4.88
CA ASP A 126 -40.52 39.84 -5.95
C ASP A 126 -42.03 40.18 -5.84
N GLY A 127 -42.73 39.66 -4.82
CA GLY A 127 -44.15 39.90 -4.58
C GLY A 127 -45.08 39.17 -5.55
N VAL A 128 -44.54 38.31 -6.43
CA VAL A 128 -45.31 37.47 -7.35
C VAL A 128 -46.09 36.39 -6.58
N ARG A 129 -45.53 35.86 -5.49
CA ARG A 129 -46.19 34.97 -4.52
C ARG A 129 -46.36 35.65 -3.16
N LYS A 130 -47.55 35.51 -2.56
CA LYS A 130 -47.82 36.00 -1.20
C LYS A 130 -47.29 35.00 -0.15
N PHE A 131 -46.70 35.53 0.92
CA PHE A 131 -46.27 34.74 2.08
C PHE A 131 -47.51 34.30 2.88
N THR A 132 -47.99 33.10 2.60
CA THR A 132 -49.18 32.51 3.22
C THR A 132 -48.82 31.16 3.86
N PRO A 133 -49.64 30.64 4.79
CA PRO A 133 -49.39 29.33 5.40
C PRO A 133 -49.25 28.21 4.36
N GLU A 134 -49.94 28.32 3.22
CA GLU A 134 -49.88 27.34 2.13
C GLU A 134 -48.53 27.37 1.38
N THR A 135 -47.92 28.55 1.19
CA THR A 135 -46.57 28.66 0.58
C THR A 135 -45.48 28.12 1.50
N VAL A 136 -45.61 28.34 2.81
CA VAL A 136 -44.71 27.74 3.81
C VAL A 136 -44.81 26.20 3.81
N ALA A 137 -46.03 25.66 3.73
CA ALA A 137 -46.24 24.22 3.63
C ALA A 137 -45.66 23.63 2.32
N SER A 138 -45.75 24.35 1.21
CA SER A 138 -45.16 23.95 -0.08
C SER A 138 -43.62 23.89 -0.02
N LEU A 139 -42.98 24.92 0.55
CA LEU A 139 -41.53 24.94 0.75
C LEU A 139 -41.05 23.82 1.69
N GLN A 140 -41.81 23.53 2.75
CA GLN A 140 -41.52 22.41 3.66
C GLN A 140 -41.66 21.05 2.97
N ALA A 141 -42.68 20.88 2.11
CA ALA A 141 -42.86 19.67 1.33
C ALA A 141 -41.67 19.40 0.39
N GLU A 142 -41.16 20.45 -0.27
CA GLU A 142 -40.02 20.36 -1.18
C GLU A 142 -38.73 19.95 -0.45
N VAL A 143 -38.47 20.51 0.75
CA VAL A 143 -37.37 20.09 1.61
C VAL A 143 -37.52 18.63 2.06
N GLY A 144 -38.74 18.19 2.35
CA GLY A 144 -39.05 16.79 2.66
C GLY A 144 -38.74 15.85 1.50
N THR A 145 -39.09 16.22 0.27
CA THR A 145 -38.75 15.47 -0.94
C THR A 145 -37.25 15.36 -1.16
N LEU A 146 -36.52 16.46 -0.95
CA LEU A 146 -35.05 16.53 -1.03
C LEU A 146 -34.38 15.54 -0.06
N THR A 147 -34.87 15.53 1.18
CA THR A 147 -34.35 14.65 2.25
C THR A 147 -34.60 13.17 1.94
N ASN A 148 -35.79 12.85 1.40
CA ASN A 148 -36.13 11.49 1.00
C ASN A 148 -35.26 11.00 -0.18
N TRP A 149 -35.02 11.87 -1.16
CA TRP A 149 -34.19 11.55 -2.32
C TRP A 149 -32.73 11.24 -1.93
N LEU A 150 -32.13 12.07 -1.08
CA LEU A 150 -30.81 11.84 -0.48
C LEU A 150 -30.73 10.47 0.21
N THR A 151 -31.75 10.13 0.99
CA THR A 151 -31.80 8.87 1.75
C THR A 151 -31.86 7.65 0.81
N ILE A 152 -32.71 7.70 -0.22
CA ILE A 152 -32.86 6.62 -1.21
C ILE A 152 -31.59 6.47 -2.05
N SER A 153 -30.98 7.57 -2.48
CA SER A 153 -29.76 7.57 -3.30
C SER A 153 -28.57 6.94 -2.58
N ILE A 154 -28.35 7.32 -1.30
CA ILE A 154 -27.30 6.74 -0.46
C ILE A 154 -27.55 5.24 -0.25
N SER A 155 -28.78 4.86 0.09
CA SER A 155 -29.15 3.48 0.38
C SER A 155 -29.04 2.57 -0.85
N CYS A 156 -29.58 2.99 -1.99
CA CYS A 156 -29.53 2.25 -3.25
C CYS A 156 -28.09 2.06 -3.76
N ARG A 157 -27.24 3.08 -3.61
CA ARG A 157 -25.82 2.98 -3.99
C ARG A 157 -25.03 2.06 -3.07
N CYS A 158 -25.30 2.10 -1.76
CA CYS A 158 -24.71 1.16 -0.80
C CYS A 158 -25.12 -0.29 -1.13
N LEU A 159 -26.39 -0.49 -1.47
CA LEU A 159 -26.95 -1.78 -1.89
C LEU A 159 -26.33 -2.29 -3.21
N MET A 160 -26.28 -1.44 -4.26
CA MET A 160 -25.65 -1.82 -5.54
C MET A 160 -24.18 -2.19 -5.38
N LYS A 161 -23.47 -1.56 -4.44
CA LYS A 161 -22.07 -1.90 -4.12
C LYS A 161 -21.94 -3.24 -3.39
N ALA A 162 -22.80 -3.47 -2.39
CA ALA A 162 -22.81 -4.72 -1.63
C ALA A 162 -23.17 -5.91 -2.53
N LEU A 163 -24.00 -5.68 -3.55
CA LEU A 163 -24.40 -6.64 -4.59
C LEU A 163 -23.39 -6.75 -5.75
N SER A 164 -22.20 -6.15 -5.65
CA SER A 164 -21.11 -6.26 -6.62
C SER A 164 -20.04 -7.33 -6.27
N PRO A 165 -20.31 -8.54 -5.71
CA PRO A 165 -19.25 -9.51 -5.56
C PRO A 165 -18.96 -10.22 -6.90
N ILE A 166 -17.67 -10.31 -7.24
CA ILE A 166 -17.06 -11.39 -8.05
C ILE A 166 -17.39 -11.40 -9.56
N LYS A 167 -16.87 -10.42 -10.32
CA LYS A 167 -16.56 -10.58 -11.76
C LYS A 167 -15.15 -10.09 -12.06
N LYS A 168 -14.12 -10.76 -11.51
CA LYS A 168 -12.75 -10.57 -12.01
C LYS A 168 -11.79 -11.75 -11.74
N HIS A 169 -12.28 -12.98 -11.88
CA HIS A 169 -11.41 -14.16 -12.07
C HIS A 169 -12.13 -15.17 -12.97
N ARG A 170 -12.09 -14.92 -14.29
CA ARG A 170 -12.04 -15.95 -15.32
C ARG A 170 -11.13 -15.40 -16.42
#